data_AF-A0A6B3F4W2-F1
#
_entry.id   AF-A0A6B3F4W2-F1
#
_cell.length_a   1.000
_cell.length_b   1.000
_cell.length_c   1.000
_cell.angle_alpha   90.00
_cell.angle_beta   90.00
_cell.angle_gamma   90.00
#
_symmetry.space_group_name_H-M   'P 1'
#
loop_
_entity.id
_entity.type
_entity.pdbx_description
1 polymer ?
#
loop_
_entity_poly.entity_id
_entity_poly.type
_entity_poly.pdbx_seq_one_letter_code
_entity_poly.pdbx_strand_id
1 'polypeptide(L)'
;KTPWADTVLYEVHVKGFTMRHPGIPAHLRGTYAGLAHPAALAHLKRLGVTAVELLPVHQFAHEDHLLRRGLTNYWGYNSIGYFAPHAAYASRGTRGEQVGEFRDMVRALHAAGIEVILDVVYNHTAEADERGPTLSLRGIDNRGYYRLKEDPRRYRDFTGCGNTLNVVQ
;
A
#
# COMPACT_ATOMS: atom_id res chain seq x y z
N LYS A 1 23.03 -7.05 -0.84
CA LYS A 1 21.91 -7.70 -1.54
C LYS A 1 21.94 -9.17 -1.13
N THR A 2 20.84 -9.68 -0.61
CA THR A 2 20.75 -11.04 -0.07
C THR A 2 20.41 -12.00 -1.21
N PRO A 3 21.11 -13.13 -1.37
CA PRO A 3 20.72 -14.15 -2.34
C PRO A 3 19.32 -14.70 -2.05
N TRP A 4 18.56 -15.09 -3.08
CA TRP A 4 17.20 -15.64 -2.90
C TRP A 4 17.16 -16.87 -2.00
N ALA A 5 18.17 -17.75 -2.11
CA ALA A 5 18.29 -18.95 -1.28
C ALA A 5 18.48 -18.66 0.21
N ASP A 6 19.00 -17.47 0.54
CA ASP A 6 19.27 -17.02 1.91
C ASP A 6 18.21 -16.02 2.41
N THR A 7 17.17 -15.76 1.62
CA THR A 7 16.15 -14.75 1.94
C THR A 7 15.15 -15.28 2.96
N VAL A 8 14.95 -14.51 4.02
CA VAL A 8 13.88 -14.70 5.00
C VAL A 8 12.94 -13.50 4.93
N LEU A 9 11.76 -13.72 4.37
CA LEU A 9 10.70 -12.72 4.21
C LEU A 9 9.93 -12.51 5.50
N TYR A 10 9.61 -11.25 5.79
CA TYR A 10 8.74 -10.85 6.89
C TYR A 10 7.63 -9.92 6.38
N GLU A 11 6.45 -10.49 6.15
CA GLU A 11 5.27 -9.73 5.76
C GLU A 11 4.80 -8.83 6.90
N VAL A 12 4.57 -7.55 6.63
CA VAL A 12 4.28 -6.56 7.65
C VAL A 12 3.36 -5.45 7.17
N HIS A 13 2.40 -5.10 8.02
CA HIS A 13 1.56 -3.94 7.85
C HIS A 13 2.21 -2.71 8.49
N VAL A 14 2.46 -1.64 7.72
CA VAL A 14 3.12 -0.39 8.20
C VAL A 14 2.48 0.13 9.50
N LYS A 15 1.14 0.32 9.49
CA LYS A 15 0.38 0.73 10.66
C LYS A 15 0.48 -0.26 11.83
N GLY A 16 0.07 -1.51 11.62
CA GLY A 16 -0.03 -2.51 12.69
C GLY A 16 1.28 -2.78 13.41
N PHE A 17 2.39 -2.81 12.68
CA PHE A 17 3.69 -3.19 13.21
C PHE A 17 4.15 -2.34 14.39
N THR A 18 3.89 -1.03 14.34
CA THR A 18 4.40 -0.09 15.34
C THR A 18 3.32 0.61 16.14
N MET A 19 2.03 0.44 15.80
CA MET A 19 0.91 1.15 16.44
C MET A 19 0.91 1.02 17.97
N ARG A 20 1.31 -0.14 18.50
CA ARG A 20 1.35 -0.42 19.95
C ARG A 20 2.76 -0.56 20.52
N HIS A 21 3.80 -0.24 19.75
CA HIS A 21 5.18 -0.47 20.18
C HIS A 21 5.60 0.56 21.26
N PRO A 22 5.95 0.12 22.49
CA PRO A 22 6.20 1.03 23.61
C PRO A 22 7.46 1.89 23.41
N GLY A 23 8.49 1.33 22.78
CA GLY A 23 9.75 2.03 22.49
C GLY A 23 9.73 3.00 21.30
N ILE A 24 8.55 3.30 20.74
CA ILE A 24 8.38 4.26 19.64
C ILE A 24 7.52 5.42 20.15
N PRO A 25 7.93 6.69 19.94
CA PRO A 25 7.13 7.87 20.31
C PRO A 25 5.73 7.82 19.70
N ALA A 26 4.71 8.19 20.48
CA ALA A 26 3.31 8.01 20.08
C ALA A 26 2.96 8.61 18.71
N HIS A 27 3.54 9.76 18.36
CA HIS A 27 3.31 10.45 17.09
C HIS A 27 3.95 9.77 15.85
N LEU A 28 4.86 8.80 16.06
CA LEU A 28 5.47 8.00 14.98
C LEU A 28 4.86 6.60 14.86
N ARG A 29 3.97 6.21 15.78
CA ARG A 29 3.41 4.86 15.80
C ARG A 29 2.48 4.64 14.62
N GLY A 30 2.69 3.53 13.92
CA GLY A 30 1.93 3.15 12.75
C GLY A 30 2.21 3.97 11.50
N THR A 31 3.39 4.60 11.42
CA THR A 31 3.83 5.37 10.27
C THR A 31 5.11 4.79 9.65
N TYR A 32 5.49 5.29 8.48
CA TYR A 32 6.77 4.97 7.84
C TYR A 32 7.94 5.31 8.77
N ALA A 33 7.91 6.50 9.41
CA ALA A 33 8.92 6.88 10.40
C ALA A 33 8.95 5.94 11.63
N GLY A 34 7.80 5.40 12.04
CA GLY A 34 7.73 4.38 13.09
C GLY A 34 8.45 3.10 12.68
N LEU A 35 8.20 2.60 11.47
CA LEU A 35 8.85 1.39 10.96
C LEU A 35 10.38 1.59 10.80
N ALA A 36 10.80 2.81 10.49
CA ALA A 36 12.21 3.22 10.41
C ALA A 36 12.87 3.46 11.78
N HIS A 37 12.10 3.49 12.88
CA HIS A 37 12.61 3.88 14.19
C HIS A 37 13.64 2.85 14.71
N PRO A 38 14.71 3.26 15.43
CA PRO A 38 15.73 2.33 15.94
C PRO A 38 15.17 1.14 16.72
N ALA A 39 14.09 1.33 17.48
CA ALA A 39 13.43 0.26 18.21
C ALA A 39 12.83 -0.82 17.30
N ALA A 40 12.20 -0.42 16.19
CA ALA A 40 11.64 -1.32 15.18
C ALA A 40 12.76 -2.05 14.43
N LEU A 41 13.77 -1.32 13.97
CA LEU A 41 14.93 -1.90 13.27
C LEU A 41 15.69 -2.89 14.17
N ALA A 42 15.88 -2.57 15.45
CA ALA A 42 16.53 -3.48 16.39
C ALA A 42 15.71 -4.77 16.58
N HIS A 43 14.38 -4.70 16.56
CA HIS A 43 13.54 -5.90 16.58
C HIS A 43 13.74 -6.75 15.33
N LEU A 44 13.66 -6.17 14.13
CA LEU A 44 13.85 -6.89 12.87
C LEU A 44 15.24 -7.54 12.77
N LYS A 45 16.29 -6.81 13.17
CA LYS A 45 17.65 -7.36 13.24
C LYS A 45 17.78 -8.53 14.21
N ARG A 46 17.18 -8.42 15.41
CA ARG A 46 17.20 -9.52 16.40
C ARG A 46 16.41 -10.74 15.92
N LEU A 47 15.31 -10.52 15.19
CA LEU A 47 14.52 -11.59 14.60
C LEU A 47 15.29 -12.33 13.48
N GLY A 48 16.24 -11.64 12.83
CA GLY A 48 17.11 -12.24 11.81
C GLY A 48 16.52 -12.27 10.40
N VAL A 49 15.47 -11.47 10.14
CA VAL A 49 14.86 -11.37 8.82
C VAL A 49 15.76 -10.59 7.87
N THR A 50 15.73 -10.95 6.59
CA THR A 50 16.59 -10.30 5.58
C THR A 50 15.81 -9.31 4.71
N ALA A 51 14.50 -9.47 4.63
CA ALA A 51 13.63 -8.63 3.84
C ALA A 51 12.28 -8.44 4.55
N VAL A 52 11.72 -7.23 4.45
CA VAL A 52 10.34 -6.96 4.82
C VAL A 52 9.48 -6.86 3.56
N GLU A 53 8.32 -7.51 3.58
CA GLU A 53 7.31 -7.37 2.55
C GLU A 53 6.18 -6.49 3.11
N LEU A 54 6.04 -5.28 2.58
CA LEU A 54 5.02 -4.35 3.04
C LEU A 54 3.70 -4.69 2.38
N LEU A 55 2.64 -4.85 3.18
CA LEU A 55 1.27 -4.74 2.68
C LEU A 55 1.07 -3.42 1.92
N PRO A 56 0.06 -3.32 1.03
CA PRO A 56 -0.07 -2.24 0.06
C PRO A 56 0.22 -0.83 0.60
N VAL A 57 1.17 -0.18 -0.05
CA VAL A 57 1.57 1.21 0.24
C VAL A 57 1.27 2.18 -0.88
N HIS A 58 0.69 1.74 -2.01
CA HIS A 58 0.10 2.67 -2.97
C HIS A 58 -0.99 3.50 -2.30
N GLN A 59 -1.22 4.71 -2.77
CA GLN A 59 -2.37 5.49 -2.33
C GLN A 59 -3.64 4.73 -2.69
N PHE A 60 -4.36 4.28 -1.66
CA PHE A 60 -5.65 3.61 -1.78
C PHE A 60 -6.80 4.47 -1.24
N ALA A 61 -8.03 4.06 -1.56
CA ALA A 61 -9.26 4.63 -1.01
C ALA A 61 -10.04 3.57 -0.22
N HIS A 62 -10.90 4.03 0.68
CA HIS A 62 -11.84 3.15 1.39
C HIS A 62 -13.08 2.93 0.55
N GLU A 63 -13.54 1.68 0.48
CA GLU A 63 -14.73 1.29 -0.25
C GLU A 63 -16.00 1.89 0.39
N ASP A 64 -16.95 2.32 -0.45
CA ASP A 64 -18.21 2.95 0.00
C ASP A 64 -18.95 2.07 1.02
N HIS A 65 -19.01 0.76 0.80
CA HIS A 65 -19.70 -0.17 1.71
C HIS A 65 -19.02 -0.29 3.09
N LEU A 66 -17.70 -0.04 3.20
CA LEU A 66 -17.01 0.03 4.49
C LEU A 66 -17.33 1.35 5.19
N LEU A 67 -17.25 2.46 4.45
CA LEU A 67 -17.53 3.79 4.99
C LEU A 67 -18.96 3.90 5.53
N ARG A 68 -19.96 3.36 4.82
CA ARG A 68 -21.35 3.30 5.29
C ARG A 68 -21.54 2.53 6.60
N ARG A 69 -20.59 1.67 6.96
CA ARG A 69 -20.58 0.88 8.20
C ARG A 69 -19.67 1.48 9.28
N GLY A 70 -19.09 2.66 9.04
CA GLY A 70 -18.09 3.26 9.93
C GLY A 70 -16.77 2.49 9.98
N LEU A 71 -16.47 1.69 8.94
CA LEU A 71 -15.24 0.92 8.82
C LEU A 71 -14.29 1.58 7.81
N THR A 72 -13.01 1.17 7.87
CA THR A 72 -11.96 1.61 6.96
C THR A 72 -11.24 0.42 6.35
N ASN A 73 -10.79 0.55 5.12
CA ASN A 73 -9.87 -0.43 4.53
C ASN A 73 -8.53 -0.37 5.28
N TYR A 74 -8.24 -1.42 6.04
CA TYR A 74 -7.00 -1.52 6.79
C TYR A 74 -5.86 -1.97 5.89
N TRP A 75 -6.03 -3.08 5.16
CA TRP A 75 -4.96 -3.68 4.37
C TRP A 75 -4.49 -2.83 3.18
N GLY A 76 -5.40 -2.08 2.55
CA GLY A 76 -5.06 -1.17 1.46
C GLY A 76 -5.03 -1.77 0.05
N TYR A 77 -5.55 -2.99 -0.15
CA TYR A 77 -5.72 -3.63 -1.47
C TYR A 77 -6.82 -2.96 -2.30
N ASN A 78 -6.73 -1.65 -2.52
CA ASN A 78 -7.73 -0.85 -3.23
C ASN A 78 -7.09 0.42 -3.84
N SER A 79 -6.08 0.22 -4.68
CA SER A 79 -5.20 1.30 -5.19
C SER A 79 -5.96 2.32 -6.06
N ILE A 80 -5.62 3.60 -5.93
CA ILE A 80 -6.05 4.69 -6.83
C ILE A 80 -4.87 5.54 -7.35
N GLY A 81 -3.74 5.56 -6.64
CA GLY A 81 -2.52 6.25 -7.05
C GLY A 81 -1.30 5.34 -7.00
N TYR A 82 -0.92 4.75 -8.14
CA TYR A 82 0.20 3.80 -8.25
C TYR A 82 1.58 4.40 -7.95
N PHE A 83 1.72 5.72 -8.07
CA PHE A 83 3.01 6.42 -7.91
C PHE A 83 3.10 7.22 -6.62
N ALA A 84 2.07 7.17 -5.77
CA ALA A 84 2.02 7.91 -4.51
C ALA A 84 2.00 6.92 -3.34
N PRO A 85 2.92 7.04 -2.36
CA PRO A 85 2.78 6.32 -1.10
C PRO A 85 1.51 6.75 -0.36
N HIS A 86 0.88 5.82 0.35
CA HIS A 86 -0.36 6.06 1.08
C HIS A 86 -0.16 7.11 2.18
N ALA A 87 -0.80 8.26 2.00
CA ALA A 87 -0.53 9.44 2.81
C ALA A 87 -0.86 9.26 4.30
N ALA A 88 -1.84 8.40 4.65
CA ALA A 88 -2.21 8.17 6.05
C ALA A 88 -1.18 7.35 6.84
N TYR A 89 -0.16 6.80 6.17
CA TYR A 89 0.98 6.15 6.82
C TYR A 89 2.16 7.11 7.05
N ALA A 90 2.05 8.39 6.69
CA ALA A 90 3.07 9.39 6.99
C ALA A 90 2.81 10.10 8.33
N SER A 91 3.87 10.36 9.08
CA SER A 91 3.83 11.17 10.31
C SER A 91 4.01 12.67 10.07
N ARG A 92 4.66 13.06 8.96
CA ARG A 92 5.09 14.45 8.71
C ARG A 92 4.10 15.30 7.91
N GLY A 93 3.11 14.70 7.25
CA GLY A 93 2.16 15.40 6.39
C GLY A 93 1.83 14.65 5.10
N THR A 94 0.98 15.24 4.26
CA THR A 94 0.40 14.61 3.07
C THR A 94 0.55 15.45 1.78
N ARG A 95 1.28 16.56 1.83
CA ARG A 95 1.51 17.49 0.71
C ARG A 95 2.77 17.15 -0.09
N GLY A 96 3.32 15.95 0.11
CA GLY A 96 4.56 15.46 -0.47
C GLY A 96 5.51 14.86 0.57
N GLU A 97 5.30 15.16 1.85
CA GLU A 97 6.12 14.66 2.95
C GLU A 97 6.10 13.13 3.05
N GLN A 98 4.99 12.48 2.67
CA GLN A 98 4.86 11.03 2.60
C GLN A 98 5.90 10.37 1.69
N VAL A 99 6.29 11.03 0.59
CA VAL A 99 7.32 10.53 -0.34
C VAL A 99 8.69 10.57 0.31
N GLY A 100 9.00 11.70 0.96
CA GLY A 100 10.25 11.87 1.70
C GLY A 100 10.37 10.87 2.85
N GLU A 101 9.31 10.72 3.65
CA GLU A 101 9.28 9.82 4.80
C GLU A 101 9.39 8.34 4.38
N PHE A 102 8.71 7.93 3.31
CA PHE A 102 8.85 6.58 2.76
C PHE A 102 10.29 6.29 2.31
N ARG A 103 10.93 7.25 1.62
CA ARG A 103 12.33 7.14 1.20
C ARG A 103 13.28 7.04 2.40
N ASP A 104 13.04 7.82 3.45
CA ASP A 104 13.84 7.78 4.69
C ASP A 104 13.71 6.40 5.37
N MET A 105 12.50 5.82 5.40
CA MET A 105 12.27 4.46 5.90
C MET A 105 13.04 3.41 5.10
N VAL A 106 12.98 3.45 3.77
CA VAL A 106 13.74 2.52 2.90
C VAL A 106 15.25 2.67 3.15
N ARG A 107 15.77 3.89 3.26
CA ARG A 107 17.19 4.14 3.57
C ARG A 107 17.58 3.55 4.93
N ALA A 108 16.73 3.68 5.95
CA ALA A 108 16.99 3.15 7.28
C ALA A 108 17.00 1.62 7.31
N LEU A 109 16.06 0.97 6.62
CA LEU A 109 16.03 -0.49 6.44
C LEU A 109 17.26 -1.00 5.68
N HIS A 110 17.63 -0.34 4.57
CA HIS A 110 18.82 -0.70 3.81
C HIS A 110 20.12 -0.52 4.64
N ALA A 111 20.24 0.55 5.43
CA ALA A 111 21.35 0.74 6.35
C ALA A 111 21.39 -0.34 7.45
N ALA A 112 20.25 -0.92 7.78
CA ALA A 112 20.13 -2.08 8.65
C ALA A 112 20.42 -3.43 7.94
N GLY A 113 20.66 -3.43 6.63
CA GLY A 113 20.85 -4.65 5.84
C GLY A 113 19.56 -5.40 5.51
N ILE A 114 18.40 -4.73 5.61
CA ILE A 114 17.07 -5.30 5.38
C ILE A 114 16.54 -4.80 4.03
N GLU A 115 16.19 -5.71 3.14
CA GLU A 115 15.59 -5.40 1.84
C GLU A 115 14.10 -5.05 1.99
N VAL A 116 13.56 -4.27 1.05
CA VAL A 116 12.16 -3.83 1.06
C VAL A 116 11.46 -4.32 -0.19
N ILE A 117 10.41 -5.11 0.01
CA ILE A 117 9.53 -5.62 -1.05
C ILE A 117 8.16 -5.00 -0.83
N LEU A 118 7.50 -4.60 -1.92
CA LEU A 118 6.20 -3.96 -1.87
C LEU A 118 5.17 -4.92 -2.46
N ASP A 119 4.11 -5.18 -1.70
CA ASP A 119 2.89 -5.74 -2.24
C ASP A 119 2.22 -4.69 -3.15
N VAL A 120 1.94 -5.06 -4.40
CA VAL A 120 1.47 -4.16 -5.45
C VAL A 120 0.18 -4.69 -6.09
N VAL A 121 -0.83 -3.81 -6.14
CA VAL A 121 -2.12 -4.11 -6.78
C VAL A 121 -2.18 -3.41 -8.13
N TYR A 122 -1.89 -4.14 -9.20
CA TYR A 122 -2.02 -3.66 -10.58
C TYR A 122 -3.19 -4.30 -11.35
N ASN A 123 -3.95 -5.17 -10.71
CA ASN A 123 -5.03 -5.92 -11.36
C ASN A 123 -6.38 -5.18 -11.35
N HIS A 124 -6.65 -4.32 -10.36
CA HIS A 124 -7.87 -3.51 -10.23
C HIS A 124 -7.59 -2.13 -9.61
N THR A 125 -8.63 -1.31 -9.51
CA THR A 125 -8.62 0.04 -8.90
C THR A 125 -9.75 0.23 -7.89
N ALA A 126 -9.60 1.26 -7.06
CA ALA A 126 -10.64 1.75 -6.14
C ALA A 126 -11.91 2.33 -6.79
N GLU A 127 -11.99 2.39 -8.12
CA GLU A 127 -13.18 2.88 -8.82
C GLU A 127 -14.31 1.83 -8.91
N ALA A 128 -14.08 0.60 -8.41
CA ALA A 128 -15.05 -0.50 -8.33
C ALA A 128 -15.79 -0.79 -9.67
N ASP A 129 -17.00 -1.33 -9.63
CA ASP A 129 -17.84 -1.63 -10.80
C ASP A 129 -18.54 -0.37 -11.35
N GLU A 130 -19.50 -0.51 -12.27
CA GLU A 130 -20.25 0.62 -12.85
C GLU A 130 -21.03 1.48 -11.85
N ARG A 131 -21.26 1.00 -10.62
CA ARG A 131 -21.89 1.76 -9.52
C ARG A 131 -20.86 2.40 -8.60
N GLY A 132 -19.59 2.10 -8.80
CA GLY A 132 -18.46 2.70 -8.10
C GLY A 132 -18.23 4.18 -8.45
N PRO A 133 -17.36 4.85 -7.69
CA PRO A 133 -17.08 6.26 -7.89
C PRO A 133 -16.27 6.52 -9.17
N THR A 134 -16.32 7.76 -9.65
CA THR A 134 -15.42 8.27 -10.68
C THR A 134 -14.40 9.19 -10.01
N LEU A 135 -13.19 8.67 -9.78
CA LEU A 135 -12.10 9.34 -9.07
C LEU A 135 -10.90 9.67 -9.97
N SER A 136 -10.60 8.83 -10.96
CA SER A 136 -9.38 8.91 -11.76
C SER A 136 -9.55 8.33 -13.18
N LEU A 137 -9.10 7.09 -13.41
CA LEU A 137 -8.94 6.47 -14.72
C LEU A 137 -10.26 6.38 -15.48
N ARG A 138 -11.36 6.08 -14.77
CA ARG A 138 -12.72 6.04 -15.34
C ARG A 138 -13.10 7.37 -16.00
N GLY A 139 -12.75 8.48 -15.36
CA GLY A 139 -13.07 9.83 -15.85
C GLY A 139 -12.12 10.29 -16.97
N ILE A 140 -10.90 9.75 -17.02
CA ILE A 140 -9.89 10.10 -18.01
C ILE A 140 -10.11 9.33 -19.32
N ASP A 141 -10.09 7.99 -19.25
CA ASP A 141 -10.37 7.11 -20.39
C ASP A 141 -10.83 5.72 -19.92
N ASN A 142 -12.12 5.58 -19.64
CA ASN A 142 -12.68 4.33 -19.15
C ASN A 142 -12.40 3.12 -20.06
N ARG A 143 -12.49 3.30 -21.38
CA ARG A 143 -12.30 2.20 -22.34
C ARG A 143 -10.83 1.83 -22.50
N GLY A 144 -9.93 2.81 -22.40
CA GLY A 144 -8.50 2.60 -22.44
C GLY A 144 -7.99 1.83 -21.22
N TYR A 145 -8.48 2.17 -20.02
CA TYR A 145 -7.96 1.63 -18.76
C TYR A 145 -8.61 0.34 -18.28
N TYR A 146 -9.88 0.07 -18.60
CA TYR A 146 -10.61 -1.07 -18.03
C TYR A 146 -11.04 -2.10 -19.07
N ARG A 147 -11.04 -3.37 -18.65
CA ARG A 147 -11.67 -4.45 -19.41
C ARG A 147 -13.18 -4.33 -19.31
N LEU A 148 -13.85 -4.04 -20.41
CA LEU A 148 -15.31 -3.93 -20.47
C LEU A 148 -15.96 -5.20 -21.03
N LYS A 149 -17.23 -5.42 -20.70
CA LYS A 149 -18.06 -6.48 -21.30
C LYS A 149 -18.48 -6.07 -22.72
N GLU A 150 -19.24 -6.93 -23.39
CA GLU A 150 -19.85 -6.61 -24.70
C GLU A 150 -20.75 -5.36 -24.60
N ASP A 151 -21.54 -5.26 -23.53
CA ASP A 151 -22.13 -3.99 -23.10
C ASP A 151 -21.04 -3.15 -22.41
N PRO A 152 -20.56 -2.05 -23.03
CA PRO A 152 -19.46 -1.25 -22.50
C PRO A 152 -19.84 -0.45 -21.25
N ARG A 153 -21.10 -0.49 -20.81
CA ARG A 153 -21.52 0.07 -19.52
C ARG A 153 -21.06 -0.77 -18.32
N ARG A 154 -20.67 -2.03 -18.55
CA ARG A 154 -20.33 -3.00 -17.50
C ARG A 154 -18.87 -3.46 -17.59
N TYR A 155 -18.28 -3.73 -16.44
CA TYR A 155 -16.87 -4.13 -16.33
C TYR A 155 -16.73 -5.65 -16.32
N ARG A 156 -15.66 -6.17 -16.95
CA ARG A 156 -15.21 -7.56 -16.70
C ARG A 156 -14.43 -7.57 -15.41
N ASP A 157 -14.92 -8.35 -14.45
CA ASP A 157 -14.31 -8.47 -13.14
C ASP A 157 -13.71 -9.87 -12.97
N PHE A 158 -12.39 -9.97 -13.15
CA PHE A 158 -11.60 -11.16 -12.88
C PHE A 158 -10.91 -11.11 -11.51
N THR A 159 -11.04 -10.00 -10.79
CA THR A 159 -10.38 -9.77 -9.49
C THR A 159 -11.32 -10.00 -8.31
N GLY A 160 -12.62 -9.92 -8.54
CA GLY A 160 -13.64 -9.90 -7.49
C GLY A 160 -13.81 -8.52 -6.85
N CYS A 161 -13.21 -7.47 -7.43
CA CYS A 161 -13.17 -6.11 -6.88
C CYS A 161 -13.98 -5.10 -7.73
N GLY A 162 -14.82 -5.59 -8.65
CA GLY A 162 -15.71 -4.79 -9.50
C GLY A 162 -15.13 -4.37 -10.84
N ASN A 163 -13.80 -4.29 -10.97
CA ASN A 163 -13.14 -3.99 -12.25
C ASN A 163 -11.86 -4.80 -12.44
N THR A 164 -11.36 -4.79 -13.68
CA THR A 164 -10.04 -5.32 -14.02
C THR A 164 -9.34 -4.35 -14.96
N LEU A 165 -8.10 -3.99 -14.65
CA LEU A 165 -7.29 -3.15 -15.51
C LEU A 165 -6.98 -3.84 -16.85
N ASN A 166 -6.98 -3.04 -17.91
CA ASN A 166 -6.57 -3.47 -19.23
C ASN A 166 -5.05 -3.30 -19.39
N VAL A 167 -4.31 -4.35 -19.05
CA VAL A 167 -2.83 -4.39 -19.10
C VAL A 167 -2.27 -4.85 -20.45
N VAL A 168 -3.12 -5.06 -21.45
CA VAL A 168 -2.72 -5.48 -22.80
C VAL A 168 -3.21 -4.40 -23.75
N GLN A 169 -2.30 -3.56 -24.20
CA GLN A 169 -2.49 -2.69 -25.35
C GLN A 169 -1.56 -3.17 -26.47
#